data_AF-A0A7V6STE9-F1
#
_entry.id   AF-A0A7V6STE9-F1
#
_cell.length_a   1.000
_cell.length_b   1.000
_cell.length_c   1.000
_cell.angle_alpha   90.00
_cell.angle_beta   90.00
_cell.angle_gamma   90.00
#
_symmetry.space_group_name_H-M   'P 1'
#
loop_
_entity.id
_entity.type
_entity.pdbx_description
1 polymer ?
#
loop_
_entity_poly.entity_id
_entity_poly.type
_entity_poly.pdbx_seq_one_letter_code
_entity_poly.pdbx_strand_id
1 'polypeptide(L)'
;MNIAIKDGQIITFDETMANRHGLIAGATGTGKTITMKLLAEEFSKQGVPVFITDIKGELSGFAEPGTLSPKLQERLEKLGAPVPEFQPFPVQFWDLLKKNGTPLRTTISEMGPLLMSRLLGLNDTQTGVLYAVFKIADENGLALLDFKDLHEMLKFVYENSTDLSAHYGNISKQSVGAIQRSLLVLEQQGAQEFFQEPALVITDFLQTNADGNGIINVLDVSYIYHSPDLYSAFILYLLSELFEQLPEVGDLPLPKIVFFFEEAHLLFRNASKTLQEKVEQVVKLIRSKGVGVFFVTQNPKDIPEPVLAQLGNRIQHAMRAFTPAEQRIIRSIADSFRGNEGMNVAEEIMALQIGEAMISTLDEKGMPTPVEKAFILAPASSMDPIDPARVQQLISTSFLNNKYAQTFDSESAYEILTKRAEESAHAAEQLKAQAEAEKETTAGKKGGGILDSIFGGPSRSRESAVERMIKNTAGSIGTQVGRAITRGMFGGLLKK
;
A
#
# COMPACT_ATOMS: atom_id res chain seq x y z
N MET A 1 25.17 -7.92 -15.83
CA MET A 1 25.59 -8.12 -14.41
C MET A 1 26.06 -9.56 -14.16
N ASN A 2 27.15 -9.78 -13.43
CA ASN A 2 27.63 -11.14 -13.11
C ASN A 2 26.86 -11.68 -11.90
N ILE A 3 26.15 -12.81 -12.03
CA ILE A 3 25.23 -13.27 -10.96
C ILE A 3 25.55 -14.67 -10.40
N ALA A 4 26.18 -15.52 -11.19
CA ALA A 4 26.48 -16.89 -10.79
C ALA A 4 27.72 -17.42 -11.50
N ILE A 5 28.20 -18.58 -11.05
CA ILE A 5 29.33 -19.29 -11.62
C ILE A 5 29.04 -20.79 -11.75
N LYS A 6 29.43 -21.36 -12.88
CA LYS A 6 29.34 -22.79 -13.19
C LYS A 6 30.64 -23.23 -13.84
N ASP A 7 31.34 -24.18 -13.23
CA ASP A 7 32.59 -24.74 -13.77
C ASP A 7 33.63 -23.66 -14.17
N GLY A 8 33.75 -22.59 -13.36
CA GLY A 8 34.63 -21.45 -13.64
C GLY A 8 34.08 -20.43 -14.65
N GLN A 9 32.94 -20.69 -15.29
CA GLN A 9 32.28 -19.77 -16.21
C GLN A 9 31.25 -18.91 -15.50
N ILE A 10 31.28 -17.61 -15.77
CA ILE A 10 30.34 -16.65 -15.19
C ILE A 10 29.03 -16.68 -15.98
N ILE A 11 27.92 -16.77 -15.25
CA ILE A 11 26.57 -16.56 -15.77
C ILE A 11 26.16 -15.12 -15.50
N THR A 12 25.70 -14.45 -16.55
CA THR A 12 25.29 -13.06 -16.51
C THR A 12 23.77 -12.90 -16.54
N PHE A 13 23.28 -11.91 -15.82
CA PHE A 13 21.94 -11.36 -15.95
C PHE A 13 21.99 -10.15 -16.88
N ASP A 14 21.05 -10.06 -17.83
CA ASP A 14 20.86 -8.88 -18.68
C ASP A 14 19.99 -7.84 -17.96
N GLU A 15 20.64 -6.81 -17.43
CA GLU A 15 20.02 -5.66 -16.73
C GLU A 15 18.95 -4.94 -17.56
N THR A 16 19.05 -4.94 -18.90
CA THR A 16 18.04 -4.31 -19.78
C THR A 16 16.69 -5.03 -19.69
N MET A 17 16.69 -6.30 -19.29
CA MET A 17 15.50 -7.14 -19.15
C MET A 17 14.93 -7.17 -17.73
N ALA A 18 15.45 -6.35 -16.80
CA ALA A 18 14.98 -6.29 -15.41
C ALA A 18 13.54 -5.82 -15.26
N ASN A 19 13.06 -4.93 -16.14
CA ASN A 19 11.66 -4.47 -16.17
C ASN A 19 10.67 -5.53 -16.67
N ARG A 20 11.16 -6.70 -17.12
CA ARG A 20 10.33 -7.89 -17.42
C ARG A 20 10.11 -8.77 -16.20
N HIS A 21 10.39 -8.23 -15.02
CA HIS A 21 10.11 -8.80 -13.71
C HIS A 21 10.84 -10.13 -13.46
N GLY A 22 10.74 -10.64 -12.25
CA GLY A 22 11.34 -11.92 -11.93
C GLY A 22 10.79 -12.60 -10.69
N LEU A 23 11.22 -13.85 -10.53
CA LEU A 23 10.89 -14.73 -9.43
C LEU A 23 12.17 -15.28 -8.83
N ILE A 24 12.34 -15.10 -7.51
CA ILE A 24 13.40 -15.75 -6.72
C ILE A 24 12.70 -16.67 -5.72
N ALA A 25 12.85 -17.98 -5.90
CA ALA A 25 12.12 -18.98 -5.11
C ALA A 25 13.04 -20.03 -4.48
N GLY A 26 12.54 -20.75 -3.47
CA GLY A 26 13.28 -21.82 -2.77
C GLY A 26 13.06 -21.86 -1.25
N ALA A 27 13.46 -22.93 -0.58
CA ALA A 27 13.23 -23.10 0.85
C ALA A 27 14.00 -22.07 1.72
N THR A 28 13.69 -21.99 3.01
CA THR A 28 14.42 -21.14 3.95
C THR A 28 15.90 -21.54 4.05
N GLY A 29 16.80 -20.56 4.05
CA GLY A 29 18.24 -20.78 4.18
C GLY A 29 18.95 -21.34 2.95
N THR A 30 18.28 -21.40 1.79
CA THR A 30 18.89 -21.98 0.58
C THR A 30 19.67 -20.99 -0.28
N GLY A 31 19.50 -19.69 -0.07
CA GLY A 31 20.27 -18.64 -0.78
C GLY A 31 19.43 -17.52 -1.40
N LYS A 32 18.10 -17.55 -1.31
CA LYS A 32 17.21 -16.51 -1.87
C LYS A 32 17.62 -15.08 -1.52
N THR A 33 17.82 -14.80 -0.22
CA THR A 33 18.21 -13.48 0.27
C THR A 33 19.56 -13.06 -0.30
N ILE A 34 20.51 -13.99 -0.43
CA ILE A 34 21.82 -13.71 -1.04
C ILE A 34 21.69 -13.33 -2.52
N THR A 35 20.86 -14.04 -3.29
CA THR A 35 20.57 -13.65 -4.69
C THR A 35 19.92 -12.28 -4.79
N MET A 36 18.93 -11.99 -3.93
CA MET A 36 18.30 -10.68 -3.88
C MET A 36 19.31 -9.58 -3.55
N LYS A 37 20.18 -9.79 -2.56
CA LYS A 37 21.25 -8.85 -2.18
C LYS A 37 22.21 -8.62 -3.34
N LEU A 38 22.71 -9.68 -3.96
CA LEU A 38 23.62 -9.59 -5.10
C LEU A 38 22.99 -8.78 -6.25
N LEU A 39 21.75 -9.06 -6.63
CA LEU A 39 21.07 -8.32 -7.69
C LEU A 39 20.86 -6.85 -7.31
N ALA A 40 20.43 -6.57 -6.08
CA ALA A 40 20.23 -5.21 -5.59
C ALA A 40 21.54 -4.39 -5.62
N GLU A 41 22.65 -5.00 -5.21
CA GLU A 41 23.98 -4.38 -5.26
C GLU A 41 24.43 -4.09 -6.68
N GLU A 42 24.26 -5.04 -7.60
CA GLU A 42 24.66 -4.85 -9.00
C GLU A 42 23.80 -3.77 -9.69
N PHE A 43 22.50 -3.69 -9.39
CA PHE A 43 21.66 -2.57 -9.85
C PHE A 43 22.12 -1.23 -9.26
N SER A 44 22.39 -1.19 -7.94
CA SER A 44 22.89 0.02 -7.27
C SER A 44 24.19 0.52 -7.90
N LYS A 45 25.17 -0.35 -8.20
CA LYS A 45 26.43 0.03 -8.89
C LYS A 45 26.20 0.66 -10.26
N GLN A 46 25.13 0.28 -10.95
CA GLN A 46 24.77 0.83 -12.26
C GLN A 46 23.92 2.10 -12.16
N GLY A 47 23.73 2.64 -10.96
CA GLY A 47 22.91 3.84 -10.74
C GLY A 47 21.41 3.57 -10.75
N VAL A 48 20.98 2.31 -10.72
CA VAL A 48 19.57 1.93 -10.63
C VAL A 48 19.17 1.86 -9.15
N PRO A 49 18.26 2.73 -8.68
CA PRO A 49 17.71 2.65 -7.34
C PRO A 49 16.95 1.33 -7.14
N VAL A 50 16.97 0.83 -5.92
CA VAL A 50 16.32 -0.43 -5.56
C VAL A 50 15.36 -0.17 -4.40
N PHE A 51 14.22 -0.85 -4.38
CA PHE A 51 13.33 -0.89 -3.23
C PHE A 51 13.15 -2.33 -2.77
N ILE A 52 13.27 -2.60 -1.48
CA ILE A 52 13.21 -3.94 -0.90
C ILE A 52 12.30 -3.91 0.32
N THR A 53 11.33 -4.83 0.38
CA THR A 53 10.62 -5.11 1.64
C THR A 53 11.42 -6.10 2.48
N ASP A 54 11.74 -5.73 3.71
CA ASP A 54 12.50 -6.55 4.65
C ASP A 54 11.58 -7.09 5.75
N ILE A 55 11.12 -8.32 5.58
CA ILE A 55 10.21 -8.98 6.52
C ILE A 55 10.98 -9.69 7.63
N LYS A 56 12.26 -9.98 7.40
CA LYS A 56 13.12 -10.63 8.38
C LYS A 56 13.90 -9.64 9.25
N GLY A 57 14.03 -8.38 8.81
CA GLY A 57 14.84 -7.36 9.47
C GLY A 57 16.35 -7.62 9.31
N GLU A 58 16.75 -8.28 8.21
CA GLU A 58 18.12 -8.77 8.01
C GLU A 58 18.92 -7.97 6.97
N LEU A 59 18.32 -6.97 6.33
CA LEU A 59 18.91 -6.30 5.18
C LEU A 59 19.70 -5.03 5.51
N SER A 60 19.84 -4.67 6.77
CA SER A 60 20.67 -3.51 7.19
C SER A 60 22.15 -3.66 6.81
N GLY A 61 22.61 -4.90 6.57
CA GLY A 61 23.96 -5.22 6.10
C GLY A 61 24.41 -4.53 4.81
N PHE A 62 23.49 -4.03 3.97
CA PHE A 62 23.88 -3.27 2.76
C PHE A 62 24.74 -2.03 3.07
N ALA A 63 24.58 -1.42 4.25
CA ALA A 63 25.25 -0.18 4.62
C ALA A 63 26.71 -0.37 5.07
N GLU A 64 27.20 -1.61 5.16
CA GLU A 64 28.56 -1.92 5.62
C GLU A 64 29.23 -2.90 4.64
N PRO A 65 30.56 -2.81 4.45
CA PRO A 65 31.29 -3.75 3.60
C PRO A 65 31.22 -5.17 4.15
N GLY A 66 31.17 -6.15 3.26
CA GLY A 66 31.32 -7.55 3.63
C GLY A 66 32.72 -7.88 4.14
N THR A 67 32.89 -9.09 4.66
CA THR A 67 34.18 -9.57 5.15
C THR A 67 34.52 -10.95 4.59
N LEU A 68 35.80 -11.16 4.29
CA LEU A 68 36.30 -12.46 3.85
C LEU A 68 36.47 -13.40 5.05
N SER A 69 35.41 -14.12 5.41
CA SER A 69 35.52 -15.18 6.42
C SER A 69 36.29 -16.39 5.87
N PRO A 70 36.94 -17.20 6.73
CA PRO A 70 37.63 -18.42 6.29
C PRO A 70 36.71 -19.38 5.50
N LYS A 71 35.43 -19.47 5.92
CA LYS A 71 34.42 -20.29 5.24
C LYS A 71 34.06 -19.76 3.85
N LEU A 72 33.97 -18.43 3.70
CA LEU A 72 33.73 -17.81 2.41
C LEU A 72 34.93 -18.00 1.49
N GLN A 73 36.15 -17.79 2.01
CA GLN A 73 37.37 -18.01 1.25
C GLN A 73 37.47 -19.43 0.69
N GLU A 74 37.33 -20.45 1.55
CA GLU A 74 37.36 -21.85 1.12
C GLU A 74 36.31 -22.13 0.03
N ARG A 75 35.10 -21.57 0.19
CA ARG A 75 34.02 -21.72 -0.78
C ARG A 75 34.36 -21.08 -2.13
N LEU A 76 34.89 -19.86 -2.14
CA LEU A 76 35.26 -19.14 -3.36
C LEU A 76 36.38 -19.88 -4.11
N GLU A 77 37.42 -20.32 -3.40
CA GLU A 77 38.53 -21.10 -3.97
C GLU A 77 38.02 -22.40 -4.61
N LYS A 78 37.13 -23.12 -3.91
CA LYS A 78 36.58 -24.39 -4.39
C LYS A 78 35.69 -24.25 -5.62
N LEU A 79 35.03 -23.11 -5.77
CA LEU A 79 34.17 -22.79 -6.92
C LEU A 79 34.93 -22.10 -8.07
N GLY A 80 36.18 -21.68 -7.85
CA GLY A 80 36.89 -20.79 -8.77
C GLY A 80 36.21 -19.42 -8.91
N ALA A 81 35.46 -19.00 -7.89
CA ALA A 81 34.70 -17.76 -7.89
C ALA A 81 35.59 -16.57 -7.51
N PRO A 82 35.38 -15.39 -8.11
CA PRO A 82 36.12 -14.18 -7.73
C PRO A 82 35.77 -13.77 -6.29
N VAL A 83 36.77 -13.24 -5.58
CA VAL A 83 36.52 -12.54 -4.32
C VAL A 83 35.86 -11.20 -4.66
N PRO A 84 34.66 -10.89 -4.11
CA PRO A 84 34.03 -9.61 -4.35
C PRO A 84 34.87 -8.48 -3.74
N GLU A 85 34.87 -7.33 -4.40
CA GLU A 85 35.35 -6.09 -3.79
C GLU A 85 34.36 -5.68 -2.70
N PHE A 86 34.70 -5.96 -1.44
CA PHE A 86 33.82 -5.68 -0.31
C PHE A 86 33.66 -4.18 -0.10
N GLN A 87 32.42 -3.71 -0.17
CA GLN A 87 32.08 -2.30 -0.07
C GLN A 87 30.66 -2.10 0.48
N PRO A 88 30.39 -0.96 1.14
CA PRO A 88 29.03 -0.58 1.51
C PRO A 88 28.27 -0.03 0.30
N PHE A 89 26.95 0.05 0.43
CA PHE A 89 26.04 0.65 -0.56
C PHE A 89 25.27 1.81 0.06
N PRO A 90 24.79 2.79 -0.74
CA PRO A 90 23.92 3.84 -0.23
C PRO A 90 22.56 3.25 0.15
N VAL A 91 22.16 3.35 1.41
CA VAL A 91 20.92 2.77 1.94
C VAL A 91 20.03 3.84 2.54
N GLN A 92 18.74 3.74 2.28
CA GLN A 92 17.69 4.49 2.96
C GLN A 92 16.76 3.52 3.67
N PHE A 93 16.60 3.68 4.99
CA PHE A 93 15.66 2.86 5.77
C PHE A 93 14.29 3.54 5.88
N TRP A 94 13.24 2.76 5.62
CA TRP A 94 11.84 3.18 5.65
C TRP A 94 11.06 2.32 6.64
N ASP A 95 9.98 2.88 7.20
CA ASP A 95 9.13 2.19 8.16
C ASP A 95 7.68 2.74 8.11
N LEU A 96 6.68 1.87 8.07
CA LEU A 96 5.25 2.24 8.05
C LEU A 96 4.70 2.71 9.41
N LEU A 97 5.31 2.28 10.52
CA LEU A 97 4.91 2.54 11.91
C LEU A 97 5.97 3.32 12.70
N LYS A 98 6.94 3.93 12.02
CA LYS A 98 7.95 4.84 12.60
C LYS A 98 8.79 4.21 13.74
N LYS A 99 9.15 2.93 13.63
CA LYS A 99 9.98 2.24 14.65
C LYS A 99 11.48 2.28 14.32
N ASN A 100 11.84 1.84 13.11
CA ASN A 100 13.19 1.52 12.69
C ASN A 100 13.56 2.18 11.34
N GLY A 101 12.87 3.25 10.94
CA GLY A 101 13.09 3.87 9.64
C GLY A 101 12.46 5.25 9.50
N THR A 102 12.76 5.90 8.38
CA THR A 102 12.06 7.11 7.95
C THR A 102 10.58 6.79 7.73
N PRO A 103 9.64 7.56 8.30
CA PRO A 103 8.22 7.29 8.15
C PRO A 103 7.81 7.26 6.68
N LEU A 104 7.20 6.17 6.24
CA LEU A 104 6.56 6.08 4.95
C LEU A 104 5.06 6.19 5.19
N ARG A 105 4.42 7.20 4.60
CA ARG A 105 3.00 7.52 4.80
C ARG A 105 2.26 7.73 3.48
N THR A 106 0.95 7.75 3.58
CA THR A 106 0.00 8.13 2.54
C THR A 106 -1.24 8.75 3.18
N THR A 107 -2.22 9.16 2.39
CA THR A 107 -3.53 9.62 2.87
C THR A 107 -4.63 8.61 2.58
N ILE A 108 -5.77 8.72 3.27
CA ILE A 108 -6.94 7.90 2.96
C ILE A 108 -7.43 8.16 1.53
N SER A 109 -7.39 9.41 1.07
CA SER A 109 -7.74 9.82 -0.28
C SER A 109 -6.86 9.13 -1.33
N GLU A 110 -5.54 9.12 -1.16
CA GLU A 110 -4.59 8.43 -2.06
C GLU A 110 -4.79 6.92 -2.09
N MET A 111 -5.06 6.31 -0.92
CA MET A 111 -5.35 4.87 -0.82
C MET A 111 -6.64 4.50 -1.56
N GLY A 112 -7.62 5.40 -1.53
CA GLY A 112 -8.90 5.24 -2.22
C GLY A 112 -9.81 4.16 -1.61
N PRO A 113 -11.06 4.07 -2.08
CA PRO A 113 -12.07 3.20 -1.47
C PRO A 113 -11.78 1.71 -1.65
N LEU A 114 -11.09 1.31 -2.72
CA LEU A 114 -10.78 -0.09 -3.00
C LEU A 114 -9.79 -0.68 -1.98
N LEU A 115 -8.64 -0.02 -1.83
CA LEU A 115 -7.59 -0.52 -0.93
C LEU A 115 -8.02 -0.34 0.53
N MET A 116 -8.73 0.75 0.86
CA MET A 116 -9.36 0.90 2.18
C MET A 116 -10.37 -0.20 2.48
N SER A 117 -11.20 -0.60 1.51
CA SER A 117 -12.15 -1.71 1.71
C SER A 117 -11.44 -3.03 2.01
N ARG A 118 -10.31 -3.27 1.36
CA ARG A 118 -9.48 -4.47 1.63
C ARG A 118 -8.86 -4.40 3.02
N LEU A 119 -8.24 -3.27 3.36
CA LEU A 119 -7.60 -3.06 4.65
C LEU A 119 -8.58 -3.24 5.81
N LEU A 120 -9.82 -2.78 5.63
CA LEU A 120 -10.92 -2.89 6.60
C LEU A 120 -11.63 -4.25 6.58
N GLY A 121 -11.27 -5.15 5.66
CA GLY A 121 -11.90 -6.47 5.52
C GLY A 121 -13.38 -6.42 5.15
N LEU A 122 -13.78 -5.44 4.32
CA LEU A 122 -15.17 -5.19 3.97
C LEU A 122 -15.72 -6.22 2.97
N ASN A 123 -17.01 -6.54 3.09
CA ASN A 123 -17.75 -7.28 2.06
C ASN A 123 -18.22 -6.35 0.92
N ASP A 124 -18.81 -6.91 -0.14
CA ASP A 124 -19.22 -6.15 -1.33
C ASP A 124 -20.20 -5.01 -1.01
N THR A 125 -21.16 -5.23 -0.10
CA THR A 125 -22.12 -4.20 0.30
C THR A 125 -21.46 -3.06 1.06
N GLN A 126 -20.57 -3.38 2.00
CA GLN A 126 -19.82 -2.39 2.78
C GLN A 126 -18.83 -1.63 1.89
N THR A 127 -18.20 -2.33 0.94
CA THR A 127 -17.35 -1.75 -0.09
C THR A 127 -18.15 -0.72 -0.90
N GLY A 128 -19.33 -1.08 -1.41
CA GLY A 128 -20.19 -0.13 -2.13
C GLY A 128 -20.57 1.12 -1.31
N VAL A 129 -20.81 0.96 0.00
CA VAL A 129 -21.04 2.09 0.91
C VAL A 129 -19.78 2.95 1.07
N LEU A 130 -18.60 2.35 1.22
CA LEU A 130 -17.35 3.10 1.31
C LEU A 130 -17.07 3.89 0.03
N TYR A 131 -17.33 3.32 -1.15
CA TYR A 131 -17.27 4.06 -2.41
C TYR A 131 -18.20 5.27 -2.43
N ALA A 132 -19.41 5.15 -1.89
CA ALA A 132 -20.32 6.29 -1.77
C ALA A 132 -19.75 7.36 -0.81
N VAL A 133 -19.16 6.95 0.33
CA VAL A 133 -18.51 7.87 1.28
C VAL A 133 -17.42 8.69 0.59
N PHE A 134 -16.51 8.04 -0.15
CA PHE A 134 -15.46 8.71 -0.91
C PHE A 134 -16.02 9.68 -1.95
N LYS A 135 -17.00 9.23 -2.74
CA LYS A 135 -17.64 10.08 -3.75
C LYS A 135 -18.30 11.32 -3.14
N ILE A 136 -18.95 11.18 -1.99
CA ILE A 136 -19.56 12.31 -1.27
C ILE A 136 -18.47 13.25 -0.77
N ALA A 137 -17.35 12.74 -0.25
CA ALA A 137 -16.23 13.55 0.19
C ALA A 137 -15.67 14.39 -0.97
N ASP A 138 -15.39 13.75 -2.10
CA ASP A 138 -14.85 14.38 -3.32
C ASP A 138 -15.78 15.48 -3.86
N GLU A 139 -17.09 15.20 -4.00
CA GLU A 139 -18.07 16.17 -4.50
C GLU A 139 -18.26 17.37 -3.56
N ASN A 140 -17.89 17.25 -2.29
CA ASN A 140 -17.97 18.32 -1.30
C ASN A 140 -16.60 18.99 -1.02
N GLY A 141 -15.54 18.59 -1.71
CA GLY A 141 -14.19 19.09 -1.50
C GLY A 141 -13.64 18.77 -0.10
N LEU A 142 -14.02 17.63 0.46
CA LEU A 142 -13.60 17.18 1.79
C LEU A 142 -12.44 16.18 1.64
N ALA A 143 -11.22 16.64 1.90
CA ALA A 143 -10.05 15.77 1.84
C ALA A 143 -10.08 14.72 2.96
N LEU A 144 -9.80 13.46 2.62
CA LEU A 144 -9.66 12.38 3.59
C LEU A 144 -8.17 12.13 3.80
N LEU A 145 -7.56 12.83 4.73
CA LEU A 145 -6.12 12.73 4.98
C LEU A 145 -5.84 11.58 5.95
N ASP A 146 -6.48 11.60 7.11
CA ASP A 146 -6.22 10.68 8.21
C ASP A 146 -7.48 9.94 8.69
N PHE A 147 -7.33 9.11 9.73
CA PHE A 147 -8.45 8.35 10.28
C PHE A 147 -9.56 9.21 10.90
N LYS A 148 -9.25 10.40 11.43
CA LYS A 148 -10.27 11.32 11.98
C LYS A 148 -11.19 11.79 10.87
N ASP A 149 -10.64 12.06 9.68
CA ASP A 149 -11.42 12.45 8.51
C ASP A 149 -12.43 11.39 8.10
N LEU A 150 -11.96 10.14 7.99
CA LEU A 150 -12.84 9.04 7.62
C LEU A 150 -13.90 8.77 8.70
N HIS A 151 -13.55 8.87 9.98
CA HIS A 151 -14.53 8.78 11.07
C HIS A 151 -15.62 9.85 10.96
N GLU A 152 -15.22 11.11 10.76
CA GLU A 152 -16.18 12.21 10.69
C GLU A 152 -17.04 12.13 9.42
N MET A 153 -16.46 11.72 8.28
CA MET A 153 -17.23 11.45 7.07
C MET A 153 -18.20 10.27 7.23
N LEU A 154 -17.80 9.18 7.89
CA LEU A 154 -18.70 8.06 8.18
C LEU A 154 -19.84 8.49 9.11
N LYS A 155 -19.57 9.33 10.10
CA LYS A 155 -20.58 9.91 10.99
C LYS A 155 -21.56 10.81 10.21
N PHE A 156 -21.05 11.71 9.38
CA PHE A 156 -21.87 12.55 8.51
C PHE A 156 -22.79 11.70 7.61
N VAL A 157 -22.25 10.67 6.96
CA VAL A 157 -23.02 9.76 6.10
C VAL A 157 -24.03 8.95 6.90
N TYR A 158 -23.70 8.53 8.12
CA TYR A 158 -24.63 7.83 9.01
C TYR A 158 -25.86 8.70 9.35
N GLU A 159 -25.62 9.94 9.78
CA GLU A 159 -26.66 10.89 10.17
C GLU A 159 -27.57 11.28 9.00
N ASN A 160 -26.99 11.43 7.80
CA ASN A 160 -27.68 11.88 6.59
C ASN A 160 -28.07 10.73 5.63
N SER A 161 -27.94 9.48 6.06
CA SER A 161 -28.12 8.28 5.22
C SER A 161 -29.44 8.22 4.44
N THR A 162 -30.54 8.77 4.97
CA THR A 162 -31.84 8.76 4.28
C THR A 162 -31.83 9.64 3.04
N ASP A 163 -31.32 10.87 3.15
CA ASP A 163 -31.27 11.83 2.05
C ASP A 163 -30.19 11.42 1.04
N LEU A 164 -29.03 10.97 1.53
CA LEU A 164 -27.94 10.51 0.67
C LEU A 164 -28.31 9.24 -0.11
N SER A 165 -29.12 8.34 0.47
CA SER A 165 -29.53 7.12 -0.21
C SER A 165 -30.33 7.36 -1.49
N ALA A 166 -31.02 8.50 -1.59
CA ALA A 166 -31.76 8.88 -2.79
C ALA A 166 -30.83 9.17 -4.00
N HIS A 167 -29.59 9.58 -3.74
CA HIS A 167 -28.65 10.06 -4.75
C HIS A 167 -27.51 9.07 -5.03
N TYR A 168 -27.05 8.34 -4.01
CA TYR A 168 -25.85 7.48 -4.11
C TYR A 168 -26.17 5.98 -4.03
N GLY A 169 -27.46 5.62 -4.01
CA GLY A 169 -27.90 4.24 -3.79
C GLY A 169 -28.04 3.91 -2.32
N ASN A 170 -28.50 2.69 -1.99
CA ASN A 170 -28.85 2.35 -0.61
C ASN A 170 -27.64 2.38 0.35
N ILE A 171 -27.61 3.37 1.25
CA ILE A 171 -26.62 3.51 2.31
C ILE A 171 -27.25 3.08 3.63
N SER A 172 -27.07 1.81 4.00
CA SER A 172 -27.61 1.31 5.27
C SER A 172 -26.76 1.79 6.46
N LYS A 173 -27.42 2.26 7.52
CA LYS A 173 -26.77 2.61 8.79
C LYS A 173 -25.96 1.44 9.39
N GLN A 174 -26.41 0.22 9.15
CA GLN A 174 -25.75 -1.01 9.58
C GLN A 174 -24.40 -1.20 8.89
N SER A 175 -24.31 -0.95 7.58
CA SER A 175 -23.05 -1.01 6.83
C SER A 175 -22.07 0.05 7.31
N VAL A 176 -22.52 1.29 7.49
CA VAL A 176 -21.68 2.39 7.99
C VAL A 176 -21.12 2.05 9.38
N GLY A 177 -21.97 1.56 10.30
CA GLY A 177 -21.51 1.15 11.62
C GLY A 177 -20.56 -0.06 11.60
N ALA A 178 -20.63 -0.94 10.60
CA ALA A 178 -19.66 -2.02 10.43
C ALA A 178 -18.29 -1.48 9.98
N ILE A 179 -18.27 -0.53 9.05
CA ILE A 179 -17.04 0.13 8.59
C ILE A 179 -16.36 0.86 9.76
N GLN A 180 -17.11 1.60 10.57
CA GLN A 180 -16.58 2.28 11.76
C GLN A 180 -15.92 1.30 12.74
N ARG A 181 -16.52 0.12 12.96
CA ARG A 181 -15.93 -0.91 13.83
C ARG A 181 -14.64 -1.50 13.24
N SER A 182 -14.59 -1.75 11.93
CA SER A 182 -13.36 -2.19 11.28
C SER A 182 -12.24 -1.14 11.39
N LEU A 183 -12.58 0.14 11.27
CA LEU A 183 -11.62 1.24 11.41
C LEU A 183 -11.03 1.31 12.82
N LEU A 184 -11.87 1.16 13.86
CA LEU A 184 -11.43 1.08 15.26
C LEU A 184 -10.44 -0.08 15.51
N VAL A 185 -10.59 -1.22 14.83
CA VAL A 185 -9.67 -2.35 14.97
C VAL A 185 -8.29 -1.99 14.39
N LEU A 186 -8.24 -1.32 13.25
CA LEU A 186 -6.98 -0.88 12.64
C LEU A 186 -6.27 0.19 13.48
N GLU A 187 -7.03 1.08 14.11
CA GLU A 187 -6.51 2.07 15.07
C GLU A 187 -5.80 1.41 16.25
N GLN A 188 -6.41 0.36 16.80
CA GLN A 188 -5.79 -0.41 17.89
C GLN A 188 -4.51 -1.12 17.45
N GLN A 189 -4.36 -1.41 16.15
CA GLN A 189 -3.16 -2.00 15.55
C GLN A 189 -2.08 -0.95 15.20
N GLY A 190 -2.35 0.34 15.38
CA GLY A 190 -1.40 1.41 15.08
C GLY A 190 -1.37 1.87 13.62
N ALA A 191 -2.33 1.44 12.79
CA ALA A 191 -2.35 1.78 11.36
C ALA A 191 -2.50 3.28 11.08
N GLN A 192 -2.98 4.07 12.04
CA GLN A 192 -3.08 5.53 11.95
C GLN A 192 -1.73 6.23 11.75
N GLU A 193 -0.61 5.60 12.11
CA GLU A 193 0.73 6.18 11.87
C GLU A 193 1.08 6.23 10.36
N PHE A 194 0.44 5.36 9.58
CA PHE A 194 0.64 5.26 8.14
C PHE A 194 -0.20 6.26 7.33
N PHE A 195 -1.36 6.68 7.87
CA PHE A 195 -2.29 7.62 7.21
C PHE A 195 -2.12 9.04 7.73
N GLN A 196 -1.08 9.73 7.26
CA GLN A 196 -0.66 11.05 7.72
C GLN A 196 0.10 11.80 6.62
N GLU A 197 0.19 13.13 6.73
CA GLU A 197 1.07 13.92 5.89
C GLU A 197 2.49 14.07 6.49
N PRO A 198 3.54 14.26 5.67
CA PRO A 198 3.49 14.30 4.22
C PRO A 198 3.41 12.88 3.63
N ALA A 199 2.55 12.71 2.63
CA ALA A 199 2.48 11.49 1.85
C ALA A 199 3.77 11.27 1.06
N LEU A 200 4.08 10.00 0.81
CA LEU A 200 5.24 9.57 0.03
C LEU A 200 5.24 10.21 -1.36
N VAL A 201 6.34 10.86 -1.72
CA VAL A 201 6.61 11.28 -3.10
C VAL A 201 7.44 10.20 -3.81
N ILE A 202 6.86 9.50 -4.78
CA ILE A 202 7.50 8.37 -5.49
C ILE A 202 8.89 8.69 -6.05
N THR A 203 9.10 9.91 -6.55
CA THR A 203 10.40 10.30 -7.10
C THR A 203 11.53 10.32 -6.07
N ASP A 204 11.21 10.35 -4.78
CA ASP A 204 12.23 10.26 -3.72
C ASP A 204 12.91 8.88 -3.66
N PHE A 205 12.28 7.82 -4.19
CA PHE A 205 12.94 6.52 -4.35
C PHE A 205 13.93 6.50 -5.50
N LEU A 206 13.86 7.44 -6.44
CA LEU A 206 14.64 7.42 -7.68
C LEU A 206 16.02 8.09 -7.55
N GLN A 207 16.56 8.17 -6.33
CA GLN A 207 17.77 8.90 -6.01
C GLN A 207 19.05 8.07 -6.20
N THR A 208 20.16 8.76 -6.47
CA THR A 208 21.52 8.21 -6.48
C THR A 208 22.39 8.95 -5.46
N ASN A 209 23.47 8.32 -4.99
CA ASN A 209 24.48 8.98 -4.17
C ASN A 209 25.45 9.84 -5.02
N ALA A 210 26.44 10.45 -4.37
CA ALA A 210 27.45 11.29 -5.03
C ALA A 210 28.34 10.54 -6.03
N ASP A 211 28.51 9.23 -5.86
CA ASP A 211 29.31 8.37 -6.75
C ASP A 211 28.49 7.84 -7.94
N GLY A 212 27.21 8.20 -8.02
CA GLY A 212 26.28 7.73 -9.05
C GLY A 212 25.63 6.38 -8.75
N ASN A 213 25.86 5.79 -7.58
CA ASN A 213 25.21 4.53 -7.17
C ASN A 213 23.74 4.79 -6.79
N GLY A 214 22.83 3.94 -7.26
CA GLY A 214 21.41 3.99 -6.94
C GLY A 214 21.15 3.69 -5.47
N ILE A 215 20.29 4.45 -4.81
CA ILE A 215 19.97 4.23 -3.39
C ILE A 215 19.16 2.93 -3.24
N ILE A 216 19.57 2.09 -2.29
CA ILE A 216 18.84 0.90 -1.86
C ILE A 216 17.87 1.31 -0.74
N ASN A 217 16.59 1.40 -1.08
CA ASN A 217 15.49 1.69 -0.17
C ASN A 217 15.06 0.41 0.52
N VAL A 218 15.27 0.29 1.83
CA VAL A 218 14.90 -0.88 2.63
C VAL A 218 13.71 -0.51 3.50
N LEU A 219 12.56 -1.13 3.25
CA LEU A 219 11.38 -0.99 4.09
C LEU A 219 11.36 -2.08 5.15
N ASP A 220 11.57 -1.71 6.42
CA ASP A 220 11.39 -2.63 7.54
C ASP A 220 9.89 -2.89 7.76
N VAL A 221 9.48 -4.12 7.51
CA VAL A 221 8.14 -4.65 7.77
C VAL A 221 8.21 -5.89 8.67
N SER A 222 9.28 -6.04 9.45
CA SER A 222 9.49 -7.18 10.36
C SER A 222 8.39 -7.35 11.40
N TYR A 223 7.70 -6.27 11.78
CA TYR A 223 6.58 -6.28 12.72
C TYR A 223 5.22 -6.58 12.06
N ILE A 224 5.14 -6.70 10.73
CA ILE A 224 3.87 -6.73 10.00
C ILE A 224 3.13 -8.06 10.08
N TYR A 225 3.73 -9.09 10.69
CA TYR A 225 3.06 -10.36 10.98
C TYR A 225 1.74 -10.18 11.76
N HIS A 226 1.63 -9.12 12.55
CA HIS A 226 0.42 -8.77 13.28
C HIS A 226 -0.63 -8.04 12.43
N SER A 227 -0.24 -7.45 11.30
CA SER A 227 -1.09 -6.63 10.41
C SER A 227 -0.84 -6.92 8.92
N PRO A 228 -1.06 -8.17 8.46
CA PRO A 228 -0.77 -8.62 7.09
C PRO A 228 -1.56 -7.88 5.99
N ASP A 229 -2.78 -7.43 6.32
CA ASP A 229 -3.62 -6.68 5.38
C ASP A 229 -3.07 -5.26 5.16
N LEU A 230 -2.40 -4.66 6.16
CA LEU A 230 -1.70 -3.38 6.01
C LEU A 230 -0.54 -3.50 5.02
N TYR A 231 0.26 -4.56 5.13
CA TYR A 231 1.33 -4.84 4.16
C TYR A 231 0.76 -4.93 2.73
N SER A 232 -0.24 -5.77 2.54
CA SER A 232 -0.82 -6.03 1.23
C SER A 232 -1.43 -4.77 0.61
N ALA A 233 -2.15 -3.99 1.42
CA ALA A 233 -2.71 -2.71 0.99
C ALA A 233 -1.60 -1.71 0.61
N PHE A 234 -0.55 -1.61 1.42
CA PHE A 234 0.58 -0.73 1.16
C PHE A 234 1.30 -1.09 -0.16
N ILE A 235 1.62 -2.36 -0.38
CA ILE A 235 2.33 -2.77 -1.61
C ILE A 235 1.47 -2.51 -2.85
N LEU A 236 0.16 -2.75 -2.78
CA LEU A 236 -0.74 -2.41 -3.89
C LEU A 236 -0.85 -0.90 -4.11
N TYR A 237 -0.94 -0.12 -3.04
CA TYR A 237 -0.91 1.33 -3.11
C TYR A 237 0.36 1.79 -3.83
N LEU A 238 1.53 1.33 -3.36
CA LEU A 238 2.82 1.69 -3.91
C LEU A 238 2.94 1.35 -5.40
N LEU A 239 2.51 0.14 -5.79
CA LEU A 239 2.52 -0.29 -7.19
C LEU A 239 1.56 0.54 -8.06
N SER A 240 0.40 0.93 -7.51
CA SER A 240 -0.57 1.77 -8.22
C SER A 240 -0.05 3.20 -8.38
N GLU A 241 0.53 3.77 -7.32
CA GLU A 241 1.12 5.11 -7.34
C GLU A 241 2.29 5.21 -8.33
N LEU A 242 3.13 4.18 -8.41
CA LEU A 242 4.18 4.08 -9.43
C LEU A 242 3.61 4.10 -10.85
N PHE A 243 2.50 3.39 -11.09
CA PHE A 243 1.85 3.38 -12.40
C PHE A 243 1.26 4.74 -12.78
N GLU A 244 0.66 5.42 -11.82
CA GLU A 244 -0.01 6.72 -12.03
C GLU A 244 0.98 7.87 -12.18
N GLN A 245 2.01 7.94 -11.33
CA GLN A 245 2.95 9.06 -11.29
C GLN A 245 4.08 8.96 -12.31
N LEU A 246 4.56 7.75 -12.64
CA LEU A 246 5.68 7.62 -13.56
C LEU A 246 5.22 7.79 -15.01
N PRO A 247 5.99 8.50 -15.87
CA PRO A 247 5.69 8.57 -17.28
C PRO A 247 6.01 7.24 -17.96
N GLU A 248 5.28 6.93 -19.02
CA GLU A 248 5.63 5.83 -19.92
C GLU A 248 6.99 6.10 -20.57
N VAL A 249 7.78 5.04 -20.67
CA VAL A 249 9.10 5.05 -21.29
C VAL A 249 9.18 3.90 -22.28
N GLY A 250 9.90 4.12 -23.37
CA GLY A 250 10.23 3.04 -24.29
C GLY A 250 11.26 2.09 -23.69
N ASP A 251 12.02 1.44 -24.56
CA ASP A 251 13.11 0.56 -24.13
C ASP A 251 14.29 1.41 -23.61
N LEU A 252 14.40 1.47 -22.28
CA LEU A 252 15.54 2.08 -21.60
C LEU A 252 16.69 1.07 -21.51
N PRO A 253 17.96 1.54 -21.53
CA PRO A 253 19.10 0.67 -21.30
C PRO A 253 19.12 0.10 -19.88
N LEU A 254 18.52 0.80 -18.92
CA LEU A 254 18.38 0.36 -17.53
C LEU A 254 16.98 0.70 -17.03
N PRO A 255 16.40 -0.11 -16.11
CA PRO A 255 15.16 0.26 -15.44
C PRO A 255 15.36 1.54 -14.60
N LYS A 256 14.29 2.29 -14.40
CA LYS A 256 14.29 3.46 -13.49
C LYS A 256 14.44 3.07 -12.03
N ILE A 257 13.92 1.90 -11.67
CA ILE A 257 13.92 1.35 -10.32
C ILE A 257 13.58 -0.14 -10.37
N VAL A 258 14.11 -0.92 -9.43
CA VAL A 258 13.78 -2.34 -9.27
C VAL A 258 13.23 -2.59 -7.86
N PHE A 259 12.10 -3.27 -7.77
CA PHE A 259 11.47 -3.69 -6.52
C PHE A 259 11.76 -5.16 -6.23
N PHE A 260 12.09 -5.48 -4.98
CA PHE A 260 12.12 -6.83 -4.45
C PHE A 260 11.12 -6.94 -3.31
N PHE A 261 10.12 -7.81 -3.48
CA PHE A 261 9.14 -8.09 -2.44
C PHE A 261 9.49 -9.39 -1.75
N GLU A 262 10.08 -9.30 -0.56
CA GLU A 262 10.32 -10.47 0.28
C GLU A 262 9.00 -11.07 0.77
N GLU A 263 9.01 -12.39 1.01
CA GLU A 263 7.84 -13.20 1.36
C GLU A 263 6.57 -12.80 0.58
N ALA A 264 6.71 -12.72 -0.76
CA ALA A 264 5.68 -12.25 -1.67
C ALA A 264 4.32 -12.96 -1.50
N HIS A 265 4.29 -14.16 -0.93
CA HIS A 265 3.08 -14.88 -0.58
C HIS A 265 2.15 -14.06 0.36
N LEU A 266 2.69 -13.17 1.18
CA LEU A 266 1.89 -12.31 2.07
C LEU A 266 0.99 -11.36 1.29
N LEU A 267 1.43 -10.88 0.11
CA LEU A 267 0.64 -10.00 -0.76
C LEU A 267 -0.64 -10.68 -1.27
N PHE A 268 -0.56 -11.98 -1.50
CA PHE A 268 -1.63 -12.76 -2.14
C PHE A 268 -2.49 -13.54 -1.13
N ARG A 269 -2.10 -13.54 0.15
CA ARG A 269 -2.83 -14.26 1.18
C ARG A 269 -4.23 -13.68 1.36
N ASN A 270 -5.25 -14.49 1.16
CA ASN A 270 -6.66 -14.09 1.18
C ASN A 270 -7.02 -12.97 0.18
N ALA A 271 -6.21 -12.78 -0.88
CA ALA A 271 -6.49 -11.80 -1.92
C ALA A 271 -7.74 -12.20 -2.70
N SER A 272 -8.73 -11.30 -2.80
CA SER A 272 -9.90 -11.50 -3.65
C SER A 272 -9.49 -11.61 -5.11
N LYS A 273 -10.34 -12.22 -5.94
CA LYS A 273 -10.07 -12.34 -7.38
C LYS A 273 -9.83 -10.98 -8.03
N THR A 274 -10.64 -9.98 -7.69
CA THR A 274 -10.49 -8.60 -8.17
C THR A 274 -9.13 -8.00 -7.80
N LEU A 275 -8.62 -8.30 -6.61
CA LEU A 275 -7.31 -7.83 -6.17
C LEU A 275 -6.19 -8.48 -6.98
N GLN A 276 -6.28 -9.79 -7.20
CA GLN A 276 -5.29 -10.53 -8.00
C GLN A 276 -5.26 -10.00 -9.44
N GLU A 277 -6.42 -9.76 -10.05
CA GLU A 277 -6.55 -9.15 -11.37
C GLU A 277 -5.94 -7.74 -11.42
N LYS A 278 -6.12 -6.94 -10.35
CA LYS A 278 -5.50 -5.61 -10.27
C LYS A 278 -3.97 -5.69 -10.11
N VAL A 279 -3.45 -6.60 -9.29
CA VAL A 279 -1.99 -6.80 -9.16
C VAL A 279 -1.40 -7.26 -10.49
N GLU A 280 -2.02 -8.22 -11.17
CA GLU A 280 -1.62 -8.65 -12.51
C GLU A 280 -1.58 -7.47 -13.47
N GLN A 281 -2.65 -6.66 -13.52
CA GLN A 281 -2.74 -5.49 -14.37
C GLN A 281 -1.62 -4.49 -14.06
N VAL A 282 -1.39 -4.18 -12.78
CA VAL A 282 -0.37 -3.20 -12.38
C VAL A 282 1.02 -3.71 -12.71
N VAL A 283 1.37 -4.96 -12.37
CA VAL A 283 2.65 -5.59 -12.74
C VAL A 283 2.86 -5.52 -14.25
N LYS A 284 1.85 -5.86 -15.04
CA LYS A 284 1.92 -5.77 -16.50
C LYS A 284 2.18 -4.35 -17.01
N LEU A 285 1.57 -3.34 -16.39
CA LEU A 285 1.61 -1.96 -16.86
C LEU A 285 2.87 -1.21 -16.41
N ILE A 286 3.34 -1.42 -15.18
CA ILE A 286 4.53 -0.72 -14.63
C ILE A 286 5.82 -1.06 -15.40
N ARG A 287 5.84 -2.18 -16.12
CA ARG A 287 6.92 -2.50 -17.08
C ARG A 287 7.17 -1.37 -18.06
N SER A 288 6.10 -0.81 -18.66
CA SER A 288 6.18 0.32 -19.59
C SER A 288 6.62 1.63 -18.92
N LYS A 289 6.63 1.68 -17.59
CA LYS A 289 7.16 2.81 -16.81
C LYS A 289 8.64 2.66 -16.48
N GLY A 290 9.26 1.55 -16.92
CA GLY A 290 10.66 1.22 -16.63
C GLY A 290 10.87 0.64 -15.23
N VAL A 291 9.85 0.02 -14.63
CA VAL A 291 9.92 -0.55 -13.28
C VAL A 291 10.12 -2.07 -13.34
N GLY A 292 11.15 -2.57 -12.67
CA GLY A 292 11.35 -4.00 -12.41
C GLY A 292 10.68 -4.44 -11.12
N VAL A 293 10.12 -5.66 -11.10
CA VAL A 293 9.52 -6.25 -9.89
C VAL A 293 9.99 -7.69 -9.76
N PHE A 294 10.54 -8.03 -8.61
CA PHE A 294 11.00 -9.37 -8.28
C PHE A 294 10.24 -9.86 -7.05
N PHE A 295 9.47 -10.92 -7.22
CA PHE A 295 8.84 -11.59 -6.09
C PHE A 295 9.81 -12.61 -5.51
N VAL A 296 10.07 -12.49 -4.20
CA VAL A 296 10.91 -13.43 -3.47
C VAL A 296 10.01 -14.25 -2.55
N THR A 297 9.89 -15.55 -2.81
CA THR A 297 8.96 -16.43 -2.08
C THR A 297 9.59 -17.78 -1.78
N GLN A 298 9.01 -18.55 -0.86
CA GLN A 298 9.46 -19.90 -0.61
C GLN A 298 8.98 -20.87 -1.69
N ASN A 299 7.72 -20.74 -2.10
CA ASN A 299 7.08 -21.58 -3.08
C ASN A 299 6.44 -20.72 -4.18
N PRO A 300 6.77 -20.94 -5.46
CA PRO A 300 6.13 -20.25 -6.58
C PRO A 300 4.61 -20.34 -6.59
N LYS A 301 4.03 -21.43 -6.08
CA LYS A 301 2.56 -21.63 -6.06
C LYS A 301 1.80 -20.68 -5.14
N ASP A 302 2.51 -19.96 -4.27
CA ASP A 302 1.89 -18.95 -3.42
C ASP A 302 1.62 -17.63 -4.19
N ILE A 303 2.04 -17.56 -5.45
CA ILE A 303 1.79 -16.44 -6.36
C ILE A 303 0.76 -16.89 -7.41
N PRO A 304 -0.30 -16.10 -7.69
CA PRO A 304 -1.28 -16.42 -8.72
C PRO A 304 -0.66 -16.65 -10.10
N GLU A 305 -1.15 -17.64 -10.84
CA GLU A 305 -0.65 -17.99 -12.19
C GLU A 305 -0.62 -16.80 -13.17
N PRO A 306 -1.63 -15.90 -13.23
CA PRO A 306 -1.58 -14.75 -14.13
C PRO A 306 -0.44 -13.78 -13.81
N VAL A 307 -0.07 -13.64 -12.53
CA VAL A 307 1.07 -12.83 -12.09
C VAL A 307 2.38 -13.56 -12.41
N LEU A 308 2.49 -14.87 -12.14
CA LEU A 308 3.65 -15.68 -12.50
C LEU A 308 3.98 -15.64 -13.99
N ALA A 309 2.96 -15.53 -14.84
CA ALA A 309 3.10 -15.39 -16.29
C ALA A 309 3.73 -14.06 -16.71
N GLN A 310 3.70 -13.03 -15.86
CA GLN A 310 4.39 -11.75 -16.10
C GLN A 310 5.87 -11.79 -15.67
N LEU A 311 6.33 -12.83 -14.96
CA LEU A 311 7.68 -12.92 -14.42
C LEU A 311 8.62 -13.62 -15.40
N GLY A 312 9.38 -12.82 -16.16
CA GLY A 312 10.26 -13.33 -17.21
C GLY A 312 11.55 -13.96 -16.68
N ASN A 313 12.15 -13.40 -15.63
CA ASN A 313 13.39 -13.90 -15.05
C ASN A 313 13.11 -14.89 -13.90
N ARG A 314 13.79 -16.03 -13.88
CA ARG A 314 13.55 -17.10 -12.88
C ARG A 314 14.85 -17.59 -12.25
N ILE A 315 14.90 -17.54 -10.92
CA ILE A 315 15.98 -18.10 -10.10
C ILE A 315 15.36 -18.98 -9.02
N GLN A 316 15.52 -20.29 -9.16
CA GLN A 316 14.98 -21.28 -8.24
C GLN A 316 16.11 -21.91 -7.44
N HIS A 317 16.18 -21.56 -6.16
CA HIS A 317 17.03 -22.21 -5.16
C HIS A 317 16.45 -23.57 -4.74
N ALA A 318 17.26 -24.31 -3.98
CA ALA A 318 16.87 -25.62 -3.47
C ALA A 318 15.48 -25.63 -2.83
N MET A 319 14.71 -26.67 -3.14
CA MET A 319 13.45 -27.00 -2.49
C MET A 319 13.54 -28.38 -1.89
N ARG A 320 13.00 -28.54 -0.68
CA ARG A 320 12.91 -29.84 -0.03
C ARG A 320 11.53 -30.42 -0.31
N ALA A 321 11.49 -31.61 -0.90
CA ALA A 321 10.24 -32.36 -1.09
C ALA A 321 10.33 -33.69 -0.33
N PHE A 322 9.49 -33.83 0.68
CA PHE A 322 9.34 -35.02 1.50
C PHE A 322 8.03 -35.77 1.21
N THR A 323 7.08 -35.10 0.55
CA THR A 323 5.75 -35.63 0.25
C THR A 323 5.49 -35.73 -1.25
N PRO A 324 4.58 -36.63 -1.69
CA PRO A 324 4.16 -36.67 -3.10
C PRO A 324 3.54 -35.35 -3.60
N ALA A 325 2.91 -34.58 -2.69
CA ALA A 325 2.39 -33.27 -3.02
C ALA A 325 3.51 -32.30 -3.39
N GLU A 326 4.58 -32.22 -2.58
CA GLU A 326 5.75 -31.37 -2.85
C GLU A 326 6.50 -31.81 -4.11
N GLN A 327 6.59 -33.11 -4.39
CA GLN A 327 7.17 -33.60 -5.66
C GLN A 327 6.39 -33.11 -6.89
N ARG A 328 5.06 -33.06 -6.82
CA ARG A 328 4.23 -32.46 -7.89
C ARG A 328 4.48 -30.96 -8.04
N ILE A 329 4.78 -30.27 -6.94
CA ILE A 329 5.17 -28.85 -6.98
C ILE A 329 6.49 -28.70 -7.72
N ILE A 330 7.51 -29.50 -7.39
CA ILE A 330 8.81 -29.46 -8.07
C ILE A 330 8.68 -29.71 -9.58
N ARG A 331 7.89 -30.71 -9.98
CA ARG A 331 7.66 -30.98 -11.42
C ARG A 331 7.02 -29.78 -12.12
N SER A 332 5.99 -29.19 -11.52
CA SER A 332 5.35 -27.99 -12.06
C SER A 332 6.30 -26.79 -12.18
N ILE A 333 7.27 -26.66 -11.26
CA ILE A 333 8.31 -25.63 -11.35
C ILE A 333 9.29 -25.96 -12.48
N ALA A 334 9.73 -27.22 -12.59
CA ALA A 334 10.60 -27.68 -13.65
C ALA A 334 10.00 -27.45 -15.04
N ASP A 335 8.71 -27.73 -15.21
CA ASP A 335 7.96 -27.52 -16.46
C ASP A 335 7.85 -26.03 -16.85
N SER A 336 8.04 -25.11 -15.89
CA SER A 336 8.00 -23.67 -16.14
C SER A 336 9.31 -23.10 -16.69
N PHE A 337 10.40 -23.87 -16.66
CA PHE A 337 11.68 -23.47 -17.21
C PHE A 337 11.77 -23.80 -18.69
N ARG A 338 12.52 -22.98 -19.43
CA ARG A 338 13.01 -23.41 -20.74
C ARG A 338 14.04 -24.52 -20.53
N GLY A 339 13.72 -25.72 -20.99
CA GLY A 339 14.57 -26.90 -20.83
C GLY A 339 15.97 -26.72 -21.44
N ASN A 340 16.91 -27.49 -20.91
CA ASN A 340 18.29 -27.59 -21.39
C ASN A 340 18.58 -29.05 -21.76
N GLU A 341 19.27 -29.27 -22.88
CA GLU A 341 19.52 -30.62 -23.38
C GLU A 341 20.35 -31.43 -22.38
N GLY A 342 19.92 -32.65 -22.09
CA GLY A 342 20.61 -33.53 -21.15
C GLY A 342 20.38 -33.23 -19.66
N MET A 343 19.53 -32.25 -19.32
CA MET A 343 19.22 -31.90 -17.94
C MET A 343 17.79 -32.31 -17.54
N ASN A 344 17.66 -33.13 -16.49
CA ASN A 344 16.38 -33.33 -15.83
C ASN A 344 16.18 -32.26 -14.75
N VAL A 345 15.52 -31.17 -15.12
CA VAL A 345 15.34 -29.99 -14.26
C VAL A 345 14.68 -30.34 -12.92
N ALA A 346 13.72 -31.27 -12.90
CA ALA A 346 13.05 -31.66 -11.65
C ALA A 346 14.00 -32.40 -10.70
N GLU A 347 14.84 -33.29 -11.22
CA GLU A 347 15.88 -33.98 -10.44
C GLU A 347 16.95 -33.01 -9.94
N GLU A 348 17.38 -32.06 -10.79
CA GLU A 348 18.36 -31.05 -10.41
C GLU A 348 17.86 -30.13 -9.30
N ILE A 349 16.60 -29.66 -9.36
CA ILE A 349 16.00 -28.82 -8.30
C ILE A 349 16.06 -29.53 -6.93
N MET A 350 15.84 -30.85 -6.89
CA MET A 350 15.93 -31.66 -5.67
C MET A 350 17.37 -31.84 -5.19
N ALA A 351 18.34 -31.82 -6.11
CA ALA A 351 19.75 -32.03 -5.84
C ALA A 351 20.54 -30.74 -5.53
N LEU A 352 19.90 -29.57 -5.65
CA LEU A 352 20.55 -28.28 -5.38
C LEU A 352 21.09 -28.20 -3.95
N GLN A 353 22.34 -27.75 -3.85
CA GLN A 353 22.99 -27.41 -2.60
C GLN A 353 22.66 -25.97 -2.17
N ILE A 354 23.01 -25.62 -0.93
CA ILE A 354 22.84 -24.24 -0.43
C ILE A 354 23.71 -23.29 -1.26
N GLY A 355 23.08 -22.27 -1.83
CA GLY A 355 23.70 -21.28 -2.70
C GLY A 355 23.84 -21.73 -4.17
N GLU A 356 23.37 -22.92 -4.52
CA GLU A 356 23.09 -23.27 -5.92
C GLU A 356 21.65 -22.88 -6.29
N ALA A 357 21.45 -22.52 -7.55
CA ALA A 357 20.14 -22.27 -8.11
C ALA A 357 20.02 -22.78 -9.56
N MET A 358 18.80 -23.10 -9.95
CA MET A 358 18.40 -23.16 -11.36
C MET A 358 18.10 -21.74 -11.85
N ILE A 359 18.78 -21.30 -12.90
CA ILE A 359 18.77 -19.93 -13.41
C ILE A 359 18.30 -19.95 -14.87
N SER A 360 17.23 -19.21 -15.16
CA SER A 360 16.74 -18.93 -16.51
C SER A 360 16.32 -17.47 -16.55
N THR A 361 17.20 -16.63 -17.10
CA THR A 361 16.97 -15.20 -17.28
C THR A 361 16.53 -14.95 -18.72
N LEU A 362 16.34 -13.69 -19.10
CA LEU A 362 15.99 -13.35 -20.48
C LEU A 362 17.24 -12.99 -21.29
N ASP A 363 17.22 -13.34 -22.58
CA ASP A 363 18.17 -12.84 -23.57
C ASP A 363 17.77 -11.45 -24.10
N GLU A 364 18.60 -10.86 -24.96
CA GLU A 364 18.38 -9.55 -25.58
C GLU A 364 17.06 -9.45 -26.37
N LYS A 365 16.47 -10.60 -26.77
CA LYS A 365 15.17 -10.66 -27.47
C LYS A 365 14.00 -10.82 -26.50
N GLY A 366 14.27 -10.86 -25.20
CA GLY A 366 13.29 -11.11 -24.15
C GLY A 366 12.80 -12.55 -24.09
N MET A 367 13.54 -13.50 -24.66
CA MET A 367 13.23 -14.92 -24.59
C MET A 367 13.97 -15.56 -23.40
N PRO A 368 13.33 -16.46 -22.62
CA PRO A 368 14.03 -17.18 -21.56
C PRO A 368 15.23 -17.95 -22.10
N THR A 369 16.37 -17.86 -21.44
CA THR A 369 17.56 -18.68 -21.72
C THR A 369 17.30 -20.12 -21.27
N PRO A 370 17.93 -21.13 -21.90
CA PRO A 370 17.93 -22.49 -21.36
C PRO A 370 18.35 -22.47 -19.89
N VAL A 371 17.67 -23.24 -19.06
CA VAL A 371 17.94 -23.25 -17.62
C VAL A 371 19.33 -23.84 -17.32
N GLU A 372 20.05 -23.16 -16.44
CA GLU A 372 21.38 -23.56 -16.00
C GLU A 372 21.40 -23.78 -14.48
N LYS A 373 22.15 -24.79 -14.02
CA LYS A 373 22.46 -24.98 -12.60
C LYS A 373 23.79 -24.32 -12.30
N ALA A 374 23.82 -23.40 -11.33
CA ALA A 374 25.03 -22.66 -10.98
C ALA A 374 25.03 -22.19 -9.52
N PHE A 375 26.22 -21.84 -9.02
CA PHE A 375 26.38 -21.21 -7.72
C PHE A 375 26.23 -19.70 -7.81
N ILE A 376 25.40 -19.11 -6.96
CA ILE A 376 25.25 -17.65 -6.86
C ILE A 376 26.53 -17.04 -6.32
N LEU A 377 26.97 -15.92 -6.92
CA LEU A 377 28.15 -15.19 -6.46
C LEU A 377 27.92 -14.53 -5.10
N ALA A 378 29.01 -14.30 -4.36
CA ALA A 378 28.92 -13.65 -3.06
C ALA A 378 28.66 -12.14 -3.21
N PRO A 379 27.75 -11.54 -2.42
CA PRO A 379 27.57 -10.09 -2.36
C PRO A 379 28.82 -9.39 -1.81
N ALA A 380 28.94 -8.11 -2.13
CA ALA A 380 29.99 -7.21 -1.67
C ALA A 380 29.67 -6.56 -0.31
N SER A 381 28.40 -6.41 0.04
CA SER A 381 27.99 -5.88 1.36
C SER A 381 28.02 -6.95 2.46
N SER A 382 27.88 -6.52 3.71
CA SER A 382 27.75 -7.43 4.85
C SER A 382 26.54 -8.33 4.66
N MET A 383 26.72 -9.64 4.80
CA MET A 383 25.61 -10.60 4.82
C MET A 383 24.82 -10.53 6.12
N ASP A 384 25.48 -10.12 7.20
CA ASP A 384 24.89 -10.01 8.53
C ASP A 384 24.28 -8.61 8.76
N PRO A 385 23.22 -8.51 9.59
CA PRO A 385 22.67 -7.23 10.03
C PRO A 385 23.71 -6.40 10.79
N ILE A 386 23.60 -5.09 10.70
CA ILE A 386 24.49 -4.16 11.42
C ILE A 386 23.91 -3.78 12.78
N ASP A 387 24.72 -3.13 13.61
CA ASP A 387 24.29 -2.60 14.92
C ASP A 387 23.07 -1.68 14.77
N PRO A 388 21.96 -1.89 15.51
CA PRO A 388 20.81 -0.99 15.52
C PRO A 388 21.16 0.48 15.76
N ALA A 389 22.18 0.79 16.57
CA ALA A 389 22.65 2.16 16.80
C ALA A 389 23.20 2.79 15.51
N ARG A 390 23.87 1.99 14.67
CA ARG A 390 24.36 2.41 13.36
C ARG A 390 23.20 2.69 12.39
N VAL A 391 22.16 1.86 12.40
CA VAL A 391 20.93 2.10 11.62
C VAL A 391 20.29 3.45 12.01
N GLN A 392 20.15 3.72 13.31
CA GLN A 392 19.59 4.99 13.79
C GLN A 392 20.44 6.20 13.39
N GLN A 393 21.77 6.07 13.41
CA GLN A 393 22.65 7.11 12.91
C GLN A 393 22.38 7.41 11.44
N LEU A 394 22.29 6.38 10.59
CA LEU A 394 22.03 6.54 9.15
C LEU A 394 20.68 7.19 8.88
N ILE A 395 19.63 6.81 9.62
CA ILE A 395 18.31 7.44 9.53
C ILE A 395 18.39 8.92 9.91
N SER A 396 19.05 9.24 11.02
CA SER A 396 19.14 10.61 11.53
C SER A 396 19.87 11.58 10.60
N THR A 397 20.82 11.08 9.79
CA THR A 397 21.56 11.90 8.83
C THR A 397 20.94 11.89 7.43
N SER A 398 19.85 11.14 7.20
CA SER A 398 19.17 11.09 5.92
C SER A 398 18.45 12.42 5.61
N PHE A 399 18.61 12.90 4.37
CA PHE A 399 17.83 14.02 3.85
C PHE A 399 16.33 13.74 3.86
N LEU A 400 15.92 12.51 3.49
CA LEU A 400 14.51 12.13 3.44
C LEU A 400 13.91 12.03 4.83
N ASN A 401 14.70 11.67 5.85
CA ASN A 401 14.21 11.72 7.22
C ASN A 401 13.82 13.14 7.64
N ASN A 402 14.56 14.18 7.20
CA ASN A 402 14.15 15.57 7.49
C ASN A 402 12.81 15.94 6.84
N LYS A 403 12.49 15.37 5.68
CA LYS A 403 11.22 15.59 4.97
C LYS A 403 10.04 14.88 5.65
N TYR A 404 10.23 13.63 6.07
CA TYR A 404 9.13 12.77 6.53
C TYR A 404 9.03 12.62 8.07
N ALA A 405 10.00 13.10 8.85
CA ALA A 405 9.99 12.92 10.31
C ALA A 405 8.82 13.66 11.00
N GLN A 406 8.44 14.82 10.47
CA GLN A 406 7.35 15.65 11.00
C GLN A 406 6.02 15.31 10.33
N THR A 407 4.94 15.49 11.08
CA THR A 407 3.57 15.41 10.56
C THR A 407 3.07 16.80 10.23
N PHE A 408 2.26 16.90 9.18
CA PHE A 408 1.50 18.12 8.88
C PHE A 408 0.01 17.84 9.09
N ASP A 409 -0.70 18.86 9.59
CA ASP A 409 -2.13 18.81 9.84
C ASP A 409 -2.78 19.87 8.94
N SER A 410 -3.13 19.46 7.72
CA SER A 410 -3.76 20.33 6.73
C SER A 410 -5.28 20.37 6.95
N GLU A 411 -5.95 21.45 6.53
CA GLU A 411 -7.42 21.53 6.61
C GLU A 411 -8.06 20.40 5.79
N SER A 412 -8.90 19.60 6.45
CA SER A 412 -9.42 18.34 5.94
C SER A 412 -10.91 18.16 6.27
N ALA A 413 -11.47 16.98 5.98
CA ALA A 413 -12.89 16.71 6.21
C ALA A 413 -13.29 16.91 7.67
N TYR A 414 -12.42 16.54 8.61
CA TYR A 414 -12.64 16.68 10.04
C TYR A 414 -12.86 18.14 10.44
N GLU A 415 -11.95 19.06 10.06
CA GLU A 415 -12.08 20.48 10.43
C GLU A 415 -13.34 21.10 9.80
N ILE A 416 -13.59 20.83 8.53
CA ILE A 416 -14.71 21.43 7.78
C ILE A 416 -16.05 20.95 8.32
N LEU A 417 -16.21 19.64 8.54
CA LEU A 417 -17.47 19.08 9.03
C LEU A 417 -17.74 19.45 10.48
N THR A 418 -16.72 19.45 11.34
CA THR A 418 -16.86 19.89 12.74
C THR A 418 -17.33 21.33 12.80
N LYS A 419 -16.71 22.23 12.02
CA LYS A 419 -17.12 23.63 11.92
C LYS A 419 -18.57 23.79 11.42
N ARG A 420 -18.97 23.04 10.37
CA ARG A 420 -20.36 23.05 9.87
C ARG A 420 -21.36 22.58 10.92
N ALA A 421 -20.99 21.58 11.73
CA ALA A 421 -21.83 21.06 12.81
C ALA A 421 -21.99 22.10 13.93
N GLU A 422 -20.91 22.77 14.34
CA GLU A 422 -20.93 23.85 15.32
C GLU A 422 -21.78 25.04 14.85
N GLU A 423 -21.60 25.48 13.60
CA GLU A 423 -22.41 26.55 12.99
C GLU A 423 -23.90 26.18 12.96
N SER A 424 -24.22 24.93 12.62
CA SER A 424 -25.60 24.43 12.61
C SER A 424 -26.21 24.34 14.01
N ALA A 425 -25.43 23.92 15.01
CA ALA A 425 -25.85 23.87 16.41
C ALA A 425 -26.13 25.28 16.95
N HIS A 426 -25.23 26.24 16.71
CA HIS A 426 -25.42 27.63 17.09
C HIS A 426 -26.65 28.26 16.41
N ALA A 427 -26.86 27.99 15.11
CA ALA A 427 -28.06 28.46 14.41
C ALA A 427 -29.35 27.87 15.00
N ALA A 428 -29.34 26.58 15.35
CA ALA A 428 -30.49 25.92 15.98
C ALA A 428 -30.77 26.46 17.40
N GLU A 429 -29.73 26.74 18.19
CA GLU A 429 -29.87 27.39 19.50
C GLU A 429 -30.42 28.81 19.38
N GLN A 430 -29.94 29.60 18.41
CA GLN A 430 -30.46 30.94 18.15
C GLN A 430 -31.93 30.91 17.73
N LEU A 431 -32.33 29.97 16.87
CA LEU A 431 -33.74 29.80 16.48
C LEU A 431 -34.62 29.37 17.66
N LYS A 432 -34.12 28.50 18.55
CA LYS A 432 -34.83 28.13 19.78
C LYS A 432 -34.96 29.31 20.74
N ALA A 433 -33.89 30.07 20.95
CA ALA A 433 -33.91 31.26 21.80
C ALA A 433 -34.84 32.36 21.24
N GLN A 434 -34.86 32.56 19.92
CA GLN A 434 -35.82 33.46 19.27
C GLN A 434 -37.26 32.98 19.44
N ALA A 435 -37.53 31.69 19.26
CA ALA A 435 -38.85 31.11 19.47
C ALA A 435 -39.32 31.17 20.94
N GLU A 436 -38.40 31.09 21.91
CA GLU A 436 -38.69 31.27 23.34
C GLU A 436 -38.95 32.75 23.69
N ALA A 437 -38.16 33.68 23.14
CA ALA A 437 -38.39 35.12 23.31
C ALA A 437 -39.71 35.60 22.66
N GLU A 438 -40.10 35.02 21.51
CA GLU A 438 -41.40 35.28 20.87
C GLU A 438 -42.58 34.73 21.69
N LYS A 439 -42.39 33.62 22.42
CA LYS A 439 -43.40 33.08 23.35
C LYS A 439 -43.57 33.96 24.60
N GLU A 440 -42.49 34.51 25.15
CA GLU A 440 -42.58 35.43 26.29
C GLU A 440 -43.22 36.77 25.93
N THR A 441 -42.92 37.31 24.73
CA THR A 441 -43.52 38.56 24.24
C THR A 441 -45.01 38.41 23.86
N THR A 442 -45.46 37.23 23.43
CA THR A 442 -46.88 36.94 23.20
C THR A 442 -47.66 36.59 24.47
N ALA A 443 -47.01 36.01 25.49
CA ALA A 443 -47.61 35.79 26.81
C ALA A 443 -47.84 37.10 27.59
N GLY A 444 -47.02 38.13 27.39
CA GLY A 444 -47.18 39.46 28.01
C GLY A 444 -48.32 40.32 27.45
N LYS A 445 -49.03 39.88 26.40
CA LYS A 445 -50.07 40.68 25.70
C LYS A 445 -51.50 40.15 25.84
N LYS A 446 -51.79 39.35 26.86
CA LYS A 446 -53.17 38.98 27.27
C LYS A 446 -53.50 39.56 28.65
N GLY A 447 -53.63 40.88 28.70
CA GLY A 447 -54.37 41.58 29.74
C GLY A 447 -55.66 42.15 29.16
N GLY A 448 -56.81 41.57 29.56
CA GLY A 448 -58.11 42.22 29.49
C GLY A 448 -59.16 41.60 28.55
N GLY A 449 -60.26 41.11 29.13
CA GLY A 449 -61.59 41.36 28.57
C GLY A 449 -62.37 40.16 28.00
N ILE A 450 -63.06 39.44 28.88
CA ILE A 450 -64.48 39.00 28.72
C ILE A 450 -64.87 38.51 27.31
N LEU A 451 -64.53 37.27 26.96
CA LEU A 451 -65.23 36.52 25.88
C LEU A 451 -65.06 34.98 25.99
N ASP A 452 -64.64 34.47 27.15
CA ASP A 452 -64.24 33.05 27.33
C ASP A 452 -65.33 32.17 27.99
N SER A 453 -66.61 32.57 27.92
CA SER A 453 -67.70 31.89 28.65
C SER A 453 -68.93 31.47 27.85
N ILE A 454 -68.92 31.52 26.50
CA ILE A 454 -70.13 31.18 25.71
C ILE A 454 -69.96 30.00 24.73
N PHE A 455 -68.76 29.51 24.43
CA PHE A 455 -68.62 28.33 23.55
C PHE A 455 -67.74 27.23 24.15
N GLY A 456 -68.32 26.49 25.09
CA GLY A 456 -67.80 25.21 25.58
C GLY A 456 -68.22 24.03 24.69
N GLY A 457 -67.23 23.24 24.25
CA GLY A 457 -67.40 21.94 23.58
C GLY A 457 -66.04 21.21 23.48
N PRO A 458 -65.99 19.87 23.61
CA PRO A 458 -64.90 19.18 24.29
C PRO A 458 -63.63 18.93 23.46
N SER A 459 -62.50 19.07 24.16
CA SER A 459 -61.17 18.47 23.97
C SER A 459 -60.96 17.61 22.71
N ARG A 460 -60.34 18.21 21.71
CA ARG A 460 -59.44 17.53 20.77
C ARG A 460 -58.11 18.25 20.83
N SER A 461 -57.05 17.50 21.12
CA SER A 461 -55.66 17.95 21.21
C SER A 461 -55.28 18.83 20.00
N ARG A 462 -55.35 20.15 20.17
CA ARG A 462 -54.66 21.10 19.30
C ARG A 462 -53.19 21.03 19.68
N GLU A 463 -52.44 20.17 19.00
CA GLU A 463 -51.02 20.46 18.73
C GLU A 463 -50.95 21.94 18.35
N SER A 464 -50.19 22.71 19.11
CA SER A 464 -50.08 24.15 18.87
C SER A 464 -49.50 24.36 17.47
N ALA A 465 -49.92 25.42 16.76
CA ALA A 465 -49.36 25.76 15.45
C ALA A 465 -47.82 25.91 15.50
N VAL A 466 -47.28 26.21 16.68
CA VAL A 466 -45.86 26.27 17.01
C VAL A 466 -45.22 24.87 17.03
N GLU A 467 -45.90 23.87 17.57
CA GLU A 467 -45.43 22.48 17.59
C GLU A 467 -45.39 21.87 16.19
N ARG A 468 -46.33 22.24 15.31
CA ARG A 468 -46.27 21.90 13.87
C ARG A 468 -45.18 22.67 13.12
N MET A 469 -44.89 23.90 13.52
CA MET A 469 -43.80 24.68 12.93
C MET A 469 -42.43 24.09 13.30
N ILE A 470 -42.23 23.70 14.56
CA ILE A 470 -41.01 23.03 15.07
C ILE A 470 -40.82 21.65 14.42
N LYS A 471 -41.89 20.87 14.27
CA LYS A 471 -41.84 19.54 13.63
C LYS A 471 -41.57 19.64 12.12
N ASN A 472 -42.09 20.69 11.47
CA ASN A 472 -41.80 20.99 10.07
C ASN A 472 -40.41 21.63 9.88
N THR A 473 -39.84 22.32 10.88
CA THR A 473 -38.46 22.86 10.80
C THR A 473 -37.39 21.83 11.14
N ALA A 474 -37.69 20.86 12.00
CA ALA A 474 -36.83 19.69 12.21
C ALA A 474 -36.67 18.86 10.92
N GLY A 475 -37.68 18.85 10.04
CA GLY A 475 -37.59 18.30 8.68
C GLY A 475 -37.11 19.29 7.60
N SER A 476 -37.24 20.60 7.83
CA SER A 476 -36.89 21.62 6.82
C SER A 476 -35.45 22.13 6.90
N ILE A 477 -34.75 21.94 8.02
CA ILE A 477 -33.32 22.27 8.10
C ILE A 477 -32.48 21.20 7.36
N GLY A 478 -32.90 19.93 7.38
CA GLY A 478 -32.33 18.89 6.50
C GLY A 478 -32.62 19.12 5.02
N THR A 479 -33.83 19.56 4.66
CA THR A 479 -34.19 19.80 3.25
C THR A 479 -33.76 21.15 2.69
N GLN A 480 -33.38 22.14 3.51
CA GLN A 480 -32.77 23.38 3.01
C GLN A 480 -31.29 23.23 2.67
N VAL A 481 -30.55 22.35 3.36
CA VAL A 481 -29.21 21.93 2.92
C VAL A 481 -29.31 21.17 1.59
N GLY A 482 -30.27 20.25 1.44
CA GLY A 482 -30.55 19.57 0.16
C GLY A 482 -31.01 20.51 -0.99
N ARG A 483 -31.67 21.64 -0.68
CA ARG A 483 -32.11 22.64 -1.69
C ARG A 483 -31.08 23.72 -2.01
N ALA A 484 -30.06 23.91 -1.18
CA ALA A 484 -28.89 24.73 -1.53
C ALA A 484 -27.92 23.94 -2.43
N ILE A 485 -27.74 22.64 -2.16
CA ILE A 485 -26.92 21.71 -2.97
C ILE A 485 -27.45 21.60 -4.41
N THR A 486 -28.78 21.56 -4.61
CA THR A 486 -29.37 21.45 -5.96
C THR A 486 -29.28 22.72 -6.82
N ARG A 487 -29.03 23.90 -6.26
CA ARG A 487 -28.87 25.15 -7.03
C ARG A 487 -27.42 25.52 -7.33
N GLY A 488 -26.45 24.96 -6.60
CA GLY A 488 -25.03 25.07 -6.94
C GLY A 488 -24.62 24.25 -8.17
N MET A 489 -25.39 23.22 -8.52
CA MET A 489 -25.04 22.23 -9.56
C MET A 489 -25.38 22.63 -11.01
N PHE A 490 -25.87 23.85 -11.29
CA PHE A 490 -26.17 24.29 -12.67
C PHE A 490 -25.73 25.73 -13.03
N GLY A 491 -24.90 26.38 -12.20
CA GLY A 491 -24.57 27.81 -12.37
C GLY A 491 -23.20 28.17 -12.97
N GLY A 492 -22.30 27.21 -13.17
CA GLY A 492 -20.86 27.49 -13.40
C GLY A 492 -20.33 27.41 -14.83
N LEU A 493 -21.16 27.21 -15.87
CA LEU A 493 -20.68 27.00 -17.24
C LEU A 493 -21.29 27.93 -18.32
N LEU A 494 -21.98 28.99 -17.91
CA LEU A 494 -22.43 30.02 -18.86
C LEU A 494 -22.33 31.42 -18.22
N LYS A 495 -21.15 32.04 -18.33
CA LYS A 495 -20.97 33.47 -18.69
C LYS A 495 -19.49 33.88 -18.69
N LYS A 496 -18.99 34.10 -19.92
CA LYS A 496 -17.81 34.83 -20.40
C LYS A 496 -16.45 34.60 -19.76
#